data_AF-A0A968EAB8-F1
#
_entry.id   AF-A0A968EAB8-F1
#
_cell.length_a   1.000
_cell.length_b   1.000
_cell.length_c   1.000
_cell.angle_alpha   90.00
_cell.angle_beta   90.00
_cell.angle_gamma   90.00
#
_symmetry.space_group_name_H-M   'P 1'
#
loop_
_entity.id
_entity.type
_entity.pdbx_description
1 polymer ?
#
loop_
_entity_poly.entity_id
_entity_poly.type
_entity_poly.pdbx_seq_one_letter_code
_entity_poly.pdbx_strand_id
1 'polypeptide(L)'
;SSAIYTSLLCAGVKPGDKVLIPAFTFTAVPSAVMHAGATPVLVEVTDSYYIDTEDLERKITDETRVLLLSHMRGHIGDMDEIV
;
A
#
# COMPACT_ATOMS: atom_id res chain seq x y z
N SER A 1 -8.99 -10.34 4.26
CA SER A 1 -8.04 -10.38 3.12
C SER A 1 -8.73 -10.50 1.77
N SER A 2 -9.83 -11.27 1.63
CA SER A 2 -10.51 -11.46 0.34
C SER A 2 -10.94 -10.17 -0.36
N ALA A 3 -11.50 -9.19 0.38
CA ALA A 3 -11.87 -7.89 -0.19
C ALA A 3 -10.67 -7.15 -0.80
N ILE A 4 -9.56 -7.07 -0.05
CA ILE A 4 -8.32 -6.41 -0.50
C ILE A 4 -7.78 -7.10 -1.77
N TYR A 5 -7.73 -8.42 -1.76
CA TYR A 5 -7.29 -9.21 -2.92
C TYR A 5 -8.18 -8.94 -4.15
N THR A 6 -9.50 -8.98 -4.00
CA THR A 6 -10.44 -8.68 -5.09
C THR A 6 -10.25 -7.25 -5.60
N SER A 7 -10.09 -6.26 -4.71
CA SER A 7 -9.85 -4.87 -5.10
C SER A 7 -8.56 -4.70 -5.89
N LEU A 8 -7.47 -5.39 -5.51
CA LEU A 8 -6.21 -5.37 -6.28
C LEU A 8 -6.40 -5.89 -7.71
N LEU A 9 -7.12 -7.01 -7.88
CA LEU A 9 -7.42 -7.54 -9.21
C LEU A 9 -8.28 -6.56 -10.03
N CYS A 10 -9.30 -5.95 -9.41
CA CYS A 10 -10.15 -4.96 -10.08
C CYS A 10 -9.40 -3.67 -10.43
N ALA A 11 -8.40 -3.27 -9.64
CA ALA A 11 -7.50 -2.15 -9.93
C ALA A 11 -6.49 -2.48 -11.05
N GLY A 12 -6.49 -3.71 -11.56
CA GLY A 12 -5.65 -4.15 -12.66
C GLY A 12 -4.22 -4.53 -12.25
N VAL A 13 -4.00 -4.84 -10.97
CA VAL A 13 -2.73 -5.40 -10.50
C VAL A 13 -2.50 -6.78 -11.13
N LYS A 14 -1.29 -6.98 -11.66
CA LYS A 14 -0.84 -8.21 -12.29
C LYS A 14 0.28 -8.87 -11.48
N PRO A 15 0.50 -10.17 -11.65
CA PRO A 15 1.67 -10.82 -11.08
C PRO A 15 2.97 -10.12 -11.49
N GLY A 16 3.84 -9.87 -10.52
CA GLY A 16 5.10 -9.12 -10.69
C GLY A 16 5.00 -7.61 -10.42
N ASP A 17 3.80 -7.02 -10.41
CA ASP A 17 3.65 -5.58 -10.11
C ASP A 17 4.14 -5.24 -8.70
N LYS A 18 4.66 -4.04 -8.50
CA LYS A 18 4.99 -3.50 -7.17
C LYS A 18 3.80 -2.72 -6.61
N VAL A 19 3.39 -3.06 -5.39
CA VAL A 19 2.31 -2.39 -4.66
C VAL A 19 2.87 -1.74 -3.40
N LEU A 20 2.75 -0.42 -3.32
CA LEU A 20 3.18 0.37 -2.17
C LEU A 20 2.20 0.15 -1.02
N ILE A 21 2.71 -0.13 0.18
CA ILE A 21 1.91 -0.32 1.41
C ILE A 21 2.60 0.33 2.62
N PRO A 22 1.87 0.82 3.64
CA PRO A 22 2.48 1.24 4.90
C PRO A 22 3.20 0.07 5.57
N ALA A 23 4.42 0.31 6.06
CA ALA A 23 5.24 -0.66 6.78
C ALA A 23 4.57 -1.08 8.10
N PHE A 24 3.88 -0.14 8.75
CA PHE A 24 3.04 -0.42 9.91
C PHE A 24 1.60 -0.71 9.48
N THR A 25 1.30 -1.99 9.27
CA THR A 25 -0.04 -2.46 8.90
C THR A 25 -0.34 -3.85 9.45
N PHE A 26 -1.58 -4.31 9.30
CA PHE A 26 -1.96 -5.68 9.67
C PHE A 26 -1.56 -6.66 8.56
N THR A 27 -1.15 -7.88 8.95
CA THR A 27 -0.60 -8.91 8.05
C THR A 27 -1.50 -9.25 6.86
N ALA A 28 -2.81 -9.07 6.98
CA ALA A 28 -3.75 -9.29 5.88
C ALA A 28 -3.48 -8.42 4.64
N VAL A 29 -2.84 -7.25 4.79
CA VAL A 29 -2.49 -6.34 3.69
C VAL A 29 -1.37 -6.92 2.82
N PRO A 30 -0.13 -7.15 3.31
CA PRO A 30 0.93 -7.76 2.50
C PRO A 30 0.56 -9.17 2.03
N SER A 31 -0.17 -9.96 2.84
CA SER A 31 -0.65 -11.27 2.40
C SER A 31 -1.59 -11.19 1.18
N ALA A 32 -2.45 -10.17 1.09
CA ALA A 32 -3.33 -10.00 -0.07
C ALA A 32 -2.56 -9.59 -1.33
N VAL A 33 -1.53 -8.73 -1.19
CA VAL A 33 -0.62 -8.35 -2.28
C VAL A 33 0.12 -9.57 -2.81
N MET A 34 0.74 -10.35 -1.93
CA MET A 34 1.45 -11.58 -2.32
C MET A 34 0.51 -12.63 -2.93
N HIS A 35 -0.73 -12.73 -2.43
CA HIS A 35 -1.74 -13.62 -3.00
C HIS A 35 -2.17 -13.21 -4.42
N ALA A 36 -2.12 -11.91 -4.75
CA ALA A 36 -2.31 -11.41 -6.11
C ALA A 36 -1.09 -11.66 -7.04
N GLY A 37 -0.02 -12.26 -6.52
CA GLY A 37 1.23 -12.48 -7.25
C GLY A 37 2.09 -11.22 -7.39
N ALA A 38 1.72 -10.13 -6.70
CA ALA A 38 2.43 -8.87 -6.70
C ALA A 38 3.46 -8.80 -5.55
N THR A 39 4.35 -7.80 -5.61
CA THR A 39 5.40 -7.58 -4.62
C THR A 39 5.05 -6.37 -3.74
N PRO A 40 4.90 -6.54 -2.41
CA PRO A 40 4.72 -5.41 -1.51
C PRO A 40 6.01 -4.60 -1.40
N VAL A 41 5.90 -3.28 -1.57
CA VAL A 41 6.96 -2.31 -1.29
C VAL A 41 6.56 -1.54 -0.04
N LEU A 42 7.34 -1.69 1.02
CA LEU A 42 7.04 -1.05 2.31
C LEU A 42 7.39 0.44 2.23
N VAL A 43 6.45 1.29 2.61
CA VAL A 43 6.62 2.74 2.80
C VAL A 43 6.62 3.02 4.29
N GLU A 44 7.52 3.88 4.77
CA GLU A 44 7.61 4.25 6.17
C GLU A 44 6.31 4.91 6.68
N VAL A 45 6.21 5.01 8.00
CA VAL A 45 5.11 5.69 8.67
C VAL A 45 5.66 6.76 9.60
N THR A 46 4.88 7.80 9.81
CA THR A 46 5.19 8.83 10.78
C THR A 46 4.95 8.33 12.21
N ASP A 47 5.41 9.09 13.22
CA ASP A 47 5.09 8.84 14.63
C ASP A 47 3.58 8.85 14.94
N SER A 48 2.77 9.40 14.02
CA SER A 48 1.31 9.43 14.11
C SER A 48 0.63 8.20 13.49
N TYR A 49 1.40 7.18 13.09
CA TYR A 49 0.95 5.89 12.56
C TYR A 49 0.24 5.91 11.20
N TYR A 50 0.30 7.02 10.47
CA TYR A 50 -0.09 7.08 9.06
C TYR A 50 1.15 7.15 8.16
N ILE A 51 0.96 6.92 6.86
CA ILE A 51 2.04 6.82 5.86
C ILE A 51 2.90 8.09 5.81
N ASP A 52 4.21 7.92 5.67
CA ASP A 52 5.15 9.01 5.40
C ASP A 52 5.10 9.34 3.89
N THR A 53 4.63 10.55 3.57
CA THR A 53 4.46 11.03 2.19
C THR A 53 5.79 11.32 1.50
N GLU A 54 6.81 11.79 2.23
CA GLU A 54 8.14 12.00 1.66
C GLU A 54 8.78 10.67 1.28
N ASP A 55 8.60 9.64 2.11
CA ASP A 55 9.08 8.29 1.79
C ASP A 55 8.29 7.64 0.67
N LEU A 56 6.99 7.90 0.60
CA LEU A 56 6.13 7.49 -0.50
C LEU A 56 6.62 8.05 -1.83
N GLU A 57 6.86 9.36 -1.91
CA GLU A 57 7.38 10.04 -3.11
C GLU A 57 8.69 9.43 -3.60
N ARG A 58 9.63 9.14 -2.68
CA ARG A 58 10.92 8.52 -3.02
C ARG A 58 10.79 7.10 -3.56
N LYS A 59 9.71 6.39 -3.22
CA LYS A 59 9.49 4.98 -3.59
C LYS A 59 8.57 4.81 -4.80
N ILE A 60 7.91 5.87 -5.26
CA ILE A 60 7.19 5.85 -6.53
C ILE A 60 8.21 5.72 -7.66
N THR A 61 8.04 4.68 -8.48
CA THR A 61 8.83 4.43 -9.69
C THR A 61 7.92 3.98 -10.83
N ASP A 62 8.45 3.90 -12.05
CA ASP A 62 7.73 3.37 -13.22
C ASP A 62 7.25 1.91 -13.03
N GLU A 63 7.81 1.18 -12.05
CA GLU A 63 7.42 -0.19 -11.71
C GLU A 63 6.32 -0.25 -10.64
N THR A 64 6.06 0.85 -9.92
CA THR A 64 5.02 0.90 -8.90
C THR A 64 3.65 1.15 -9.52
N ARG A 65 2.71 0.24 -9.28
CA ARG A 65 1.41 0.25 -9.98
C ARG A 65 0.26 0.82 -9.15
N VAL A 66 0.24 0.50 -7.85
CA VAL A 66 -0.86 0.84 -6.94
C VAL A 66 -0.28 1.17 -5.56
N LEU A 67 -0.84 2.20 -4.92
CA LEU A 67 -0.76 2.41 -3.48
C LEU A 67 -1.98 1.75 -2.82
N LEU A 68 -1.74 0.76 -1.95
CA LEU A 68 -2.76 0.19 -1.08
C LEU A 68 -2.58 0.78 0.31
N LEU A 69 -3.39 1.81 0.59
CA LEU A 69 -3.36 2.52 1.85
C LEU A 69 -4.19 1.81 2.91
N SER A 70 -3.64 1.66 4.12
CA SER A 70 -4.35 1.15 5.29
C SER A 70 -4.31 2.17 6.41
N HIS A 71 -5.48 2.57 6.91
CA HIS A 71 -5.62 3.44 8.08
C HIS A 71 -5.48 2.63 9.37
N MET A 72 -4.25 2.24 9.68
CA MET A 72 -3.96 1.40 10.82
C MET A 72 -4.41 2.09 12.12
N ARG A 73 -5.15 1.37 12.96
CA ARG A 73 -5.79 1.90 14.19
C ARG A 73 -6.72 3.10 13.97
N GLY A 74 -7.18 3.35 12.74
CA GLY A 74 -8.06 4.48 12.42
C GLY A 74 -7.33 5.82 12.31
N HIS A 75 -5.99 5.82 12.29
CA HIS A 75 -5.21 7.02 12.00
C HIS A 75 -5.21 7.27 10.50
N ILE A 76 -5.67 8.46 10.11
CA ILE A 76 -5.81 8.90 8.72
C ILE A 76 -4.87 10.09 8.52
N GLY A 77 -3.95 9.97 7.55
CA GLY A 77 -3.06 11.07 7.17
C GLY A 77 -3.78 12.11 6.31
N ASP A 78 -3.06 13.12 5.85
CA ASP A 78 -3.62 14.07 4.91
C ASP A 78 -3.90 13.39 3.57
N MET A 79 -5.18 13.23 3.22
CA MET A 79 -5.55 12.58 1.97
C MET A 79 -5.37 13.51 0.78
N ASP A 80 -5.48 14.83 0.96
CA ASP A 80 -5.28 15.80 -0.12
C ASP A 80 -3.82 15.84 -0.58
N GLU A 81 -2.88 15.51 0.32
CA GLU A 81 -1.46 15.34 -0.02
C GLU A 81 -1.18 14.03 -0.78
N ILE A 82 -2.03 13.00 -0.61
CA ILE A 82 -1.81 11.65 -1.14
C ILE A 82 -2.43 11.44 -2.54
N VAL A 83 -3.54 12.14 -2.87
CA VAL A 83 -4.26 11.97 -4.16
C VAL A 83 -3.76 12.84 -5.31
#